data_AF-A0A699Z7S2-F1
#
_entry.id   AF-A0A699Z7S2-F1
#
_cell.length_a   1.000
_cell.length_b   1.000
_cell.length_c   1.000
_cell.angle_alpha   90.00
_cell.angle_beta   90.00
_cell.angle_gamma   90.00
#
_symmetry.space_group_name_H-M   'P 1'
#
loop_
_entity.id
_entity.type
_entity.pdbx_description
1 polymer ?
#
loop_
_entity_poly.entity_id
_entity_poly.type
_entity_poly.pdbx_seq_one_letter_code
_entity_poly.pdbx_strand_id
1 'polypeptide(L)'
;MKLQLVALGIALLVMFYFLKKQGGDDFPLWPAYLSQGITFGGGLLGITYGALSASWDPLRDGSTLGWSEFKVNLPIFLSRKQGQ
;
A
#
# COMPACT_ATOMS: atom_id res chain seq x y z
N MET A 1 -9.03 3.98 -8.66
CA MET A 1 -8.46 3.96 -7.29
C MET A 1 -6.93 3.76 -7.24
N LYS A 2 -6.33 2.85 -8.03
CA LYS A 2 -4.92 2.45 -7.90
C LYS A 2 -3.85 3.55 -8.12
N LEU A 3 -4.20 4.66 -8.79
CA LEU A 3 -3.27 5.80 -9.02
C LEU A 3 -3.39 6.91 -7.96
N GLN A 4 -4.44 6.91 -7.14
CA GLN A 4 -4.76 8.05 -6.28
C GLN A 4 -3.79 8.21 -5.10
N LEU A 5 -3.34 7.10 -4.51
CA LEU A 5 -2.37 7.15 -3.41
C LEU A 5 -1.01 7.63 -3.91
N VAL A 6 -0.50 7.10 -5.03
CA VAL A 6 0.80 7.54 -5.57
C VAL A 6 0.79 9.01 -5.93
N ALA A 7 -0.26 9.48 -6.63
CA ALA A 7 -0.43 10.89 -6.95
C ALA A 7 -0.52 11.77 -5.69
N LEU A 8 -1.26 11.33 -4.67
CA LEU A 8 -1.34 12.01 -3.38
C LEU A 8 0.02 12.05 -2.67
N GLY A 9 0.78 10.96 -2.70
CA GLY A 9 2.11 10.87 -2.08
C GLY A 9 3.09 11.85 -2.70
N ILE A 10 3.09 11.94 -4.04
CA ILE A 10 3.86 12.92 -4.80
C ILE A 10 3.42 14.35 -4.46
N ALA A 11 2.11 14.62 -4.43
CA ALA A 11 1.59 15.94 -4.08
C ALA A 11 1.99 16.36 -2.66
N LEU A 12 1.89 15.45 -1.69
CA LEU A 12 2.33 15.67 -0.31
C LEU A 12 3.84 15.93 -0.24
N LEU A 13 4.63 15.22 -1.05
CA LEU A 13 6.08 15.44 -1.16
C LEU A 13 6.40 16.86 -1.62
N VAL A 14 5.76 17.32 -2.70
CA VAL A 14 5.91 18.69 -3.22
C VAL A 14 5.46 19.73 -2.20
N MET A 15 4.32 19.49 -1.54
CA MET A 15 3.81 20.36 -0.48
C MET A 15 4.80 20.49 0.69
N PHE A 16 5.30 19.37 1.20
CA PHE A 16 6.27 19.37 2.31
C PHE A 16 7.61 20.01 1.93
N TYR A 17 8.03 19.89 0.68
CA TYR A 17 9.21 20.63 0.18
C TYR A 17 9.02 22.14 0.34
N PHE A 18 7.88 22.69 -0.09
CA PHE A 18 7.61 24.13 0.04
C PHE A 18 7.40 24.56 1.50
N LEU A 19 6.78 23.73 2.33
CA LEU A 19 6.62 23.99 3.76
C LEU A 19 7.98 24.02 4.47
N LYS A 20 8.88 23.06 4.20
CA LYS A 20 10.24 23.05 4.74
C LYS A 20 11.03 24.28 4.27
N LYS A 21 10.90 24.65 2.99
CA LYS A 21 11.56 25.84 2.43
C LYS A 21 11.12 27.14 3.12
N GLN A 22 9.85 27.27 3.50
CA GLN A 22 9.34 28.44 4.22
C GLN A 22 9.64 28.40 5.73
N GLY A 23 9.58 27.22 6.33
CA GLY A 23 9.78 27.03 7.77
C GLY A 23 11.24 26.99 8.23
N GLY A 24 12.21 27.02 7.30
CA GLY A 24 13.64 27.03 7.63
C GLY A 24 14.10 25.75 8.32
N ASP A 25 15.21 25.81 9.04
CA ASP A 25 15.86 24.62 9.62
C ASP A 25 15.06 23.97 10.75
N ASP A 26 14.26 24.75 11.48
CA ASP A 26 13.44 24.27 12.60
C ASP A 26 12.18 23.50 12.17
N PHE A 27 11.85 23.49 10.87
CA PHE A 27 10.67 22.78 10.39
C PHE A 27 10.78 21.26 10.65
N PRO A 28 9.80 20.66 11.36
CA PRO A 28 9.84 19.25 11.71
C PRO A 28 9.60 18.36 10.47
N LEU A 29 10.50 17.39 10.24
CA LEU A 29 10.42 16.49 9.08
C LEU A 29 9.53 15.25 9.32
N TRP A 30 9.22 14.93 10.58
CA TRP A 30 8.42 13.75 10.93
C TRP A 30 7.04 13.69 10.25
N PRO A 31 6.29 14.80 9.99
CA PRO A 31 5.02 14.74 9.29
C PRO A 31 5.19 14.30 7.84
N ALA A 32 6.27 14.77 7.19
CA ALA A 32 6.62 14.32 5.85
C ALA A 32 6.91 12.82 5.86
N TYR A 33 7.73 12.32 6.79
CA TYR A 33 8.04 10.90 6.89
C TYR A 33 6.80 10.03 7.11
N LEU A 34 5.89 10.41 8.02
CA LEU A 34 4.65 9.69 8.23
C LEU A 34 3.77 9.69 6.97
N SER A 35 3.63 10.84 6.32
CA SER A 35 2.83 10.94 5.09
C SER A 35 3.33 10.01 3.99
N GLN A 36 4.65 9.92 3.81
CA GLN A 36 5.27 9.05 2.81
C GLN A 36 5.15 7.58 3.21
N GLY A 37 5.40 7.26 4.49
CA GLY A 37 5.24 5.90 5.02
C GLY A 37 3.82 5.36 4.83
N ILE A 38 2.80 6.17 5.12
CA ILE A 38 1.39 5.80 4.94
C ILE A 38 1.07 5.62 3.45
N THR A 39 1.51 6.54 2.59
CA THR A 39 1.08 6.54 1.21
C THR A 39 1.74 5.42 0.40
N PHE A 40 3.05 5.24 0.55
CA PHE A 40 3.78 4.16 -0.12
C PHE A 40 3.56 2.81 0.56
N GLY A 41 3.59 2.76 1.89
CA GLY A 41 3.31 1.53 2.65
C GLY A 41 1.89 1.04 2.45
N GLY A 42 0.90 1.94 2.52
CA GLY A 42 -0.50 1.64 2.21
C GLY A 42 -0.69 1.17 0.77
N GLY A 43 0.01 1.76 -0.19
CA GLY A 43 0.03 1.29 -1.58
C GLY A 43 0.56 -0.14 -1.72
N LEU A 44 1.70 -0.45 -1.09
CA LEU A 44 2.29 -1.79 -1.09
C LEU A 44 1.35 -2.83 -0.45
N LEU A 45 0.77 -2.49 0.71
CA LEU A 45 -0.20 -3.34 1.40
C LEU A 45 -1.45 -3.56 0.54
N GLY A 46 -1.96 -2.51 -0.12
CA GLY A 46 -3.12 -2.59 -1.00
C GLY A 46 -2.89 -3.48 -2.22
N ILE A 47 -1.71 -3.41 -2.86
CA ILE A 47 -1.35 -4.30 -3.98
C ILE A 47 -1.27 -5.76 -3.50
N THR A 48 -0.58 -5.98 -2.36
CA THR A 48 -0.41 -7.32 -1.78
C THR A 48 -1.75 -7.94 -1.41
N TYR A 49 -2.59 -7.17 -0.71
CA TYR A 49 -3.94 -7.59 -0.37
C TYR A 49 -4.75 -7.87 -1.63
N GLY A 50 -4.78 -6.95 -2.61
CA GLY A 50 -5.56 -7.14 -3.84
C GLY A 50 -5.15 -8.35 -4.67
N ALA A 51 -3.87 -8.73 -4.67
CA ALA A 51 -3.41 -9.94 -5.34
C ALA A 51 -3.86 -11.22 -4.60
N LEU A 52 -3.76 -11.22 -3.27
CA LEU A 52 -4.11 -12.36 -2.41
C LEU A 52 -5.62 -12.49 -2.15
N SER A 53 -6.39 -11.40 -2.24
CA SER A 53 -7.82 -11.37 -1.98
C SER A 53 -8.65 -11.65 -3.24
N ALA A 54 -8.02 -11.80 -4.40
CA ALA A 54 -8.68 -12.20 -5.64
C ALA A 54 -9.07 -13.69 -5.60
N SER A 55 -10.19 -14.04 -6.23
CA SER A 55 -10.52 -15.45 -6.45
C SER A 55 -9.51 -16.04 -7.43
N TRP A 56 -8.78 -17.05 -6.99
CA TRP A 56 -7.86 -17.83 -7.85
C TRP A 56 -8.54 -19.06 -8.47
N ASP A 57 -9.76 -19.37 -8.03
CA ASP A 57 -10.59 -20.45 -8.57
C ASP A 57 -11.65 -19.86 -9.53
N PRO A 58 -11.57 -20.16 -10.83
CA PRO A 58 -12.51 -19.62 -11.82
C PRO A 58 -13.94 -20.16 -11.66
N LEU A 59 -14.15 -21.24 -10.89
CA LEU A 59 -15.46 -21.85 -10.64
C LEU A 59 -16.15 -21.29 -9.38
N ARG A 60 -15.44 -20.48 -8.60
CA ARG A 60 -15.95 -19.85 -7.37
C ARG A 60 -16.02 -18.35 -7.52
N ASP A 61 -17.22 -17.82 -7.27
CA ASP A 61 -17.39 -16.40 -7.05
C ASP A 61 -16.57 -15.94 -5.84
N GLY A 62 -15.88 -14.80 -6.00
CA GLY A 62 -15.08 -14.21 -4.94
C GLY A 62 -15.94 -13.53 -3.87
N SER A 63 -15.45 -13.50 -2.63
CA SER A 63 -16.11 -12.72 -1.58
C SER A 63 -15.97 -11.21 -1.81
N THR A 64 -16.94 -10.43 -1.31
CA THR A 64 -17.04 -8.98 -1.56
C THR A 64 -15.80 -8.18 -1.15
N LEU A 65 -15.18 -8.53 -0.01
CA LEU A 65 -13.94 -7.93 0.47
C LEU A 65 -12.70 -8.79 0.16
N GLY A 66 -12.87 -10.03 -0.30
CA GLY A 66 -11.77 -10.95 -0.59
C GLY A 66 -11.10 -11.57 0.65
N TRP A 67 -11.71 -11.48 1.83
CA TRP A 67 -11.10 -11.93 3.09
C TRP A 67 -10.98 -13.46 3.18
N SER A 68 -11.93 -14.19 2.63
CA SER A 68 -11.85 -15.66 2.53
C SER A 68 -10.70 -16.09 1.62
N GLU A 69 -10.56 -15.43 0.48
CA GLU A 69 -9.52 -15.66 -0.51
C GLU A 69 -8.15 -15.35 0.11
N PHE A 70 -8.01 -14.21 0.79
CA PHE A 70 -6.76 -13.82 1.46
C PHE A 70 -6.27 -14.89 2.45
N LYS A 71 -7.16 -15.41 3.31
CA LYS A 71 -6.81 -16.44 4.31
C LYS A 71 -6.33 -17.74 3.67
N VAL A 72 -6.88 -18.11 2.52
CA VAL A 72 -6.50 -19.34 1.79
C VAL A 72 -5.22 -19.11 0.98
N ASN A 73 -5.12 -17.99 0.28
CA ASN A 73 -4.05 -17.69 -0.66
C ASN A 73 -2.73 -17.33 0.04
N LEU A 74 -2.78 -16.65 1.19
CA LEU A 74 -1.59 -16.24 1.95
C LEU A 74 -0.68 -17.42 2.34
N PRO A 75 -1.15 -18.49 3.01
CA PRO A 75 -0.27 -19.62 3.35
C PRO A 75 0.24 -20.35 2.10
N ILE A 76 -0.57 -20.50 1.05
CA ILE A 76 -0.14 -21.10 -0.23
C ILE A 76 1.04 -20.31 -0.81
N PHE A 77 0.93 -18.98 -0.83
CA PHE A 77 1.98 -18.10 -1.31
C PHE A 77 3.28 -18.24 -0.49
N LEU A 78 3.16 -18.30 0.84
CA LEU A 78 4.31 -18.45 1.74
C LEU A 78 4.97 -19.83 1.62
N SER A 79 4.19 -20.91 1.52
CA SER A 79 4.70 -22.27 1.35
C SER A 79 5.39 -22.49 0.00
N ARG A 80 4.94 -21.83 -1.07
CA ARG A 80 5.66 -21.85 -2.37
C ARG A 80 7.08 -21.27 -2.27
N LYS A 81 7.31 -20.34 -1.34
CA LYS A 81 8.63 -19.72 -1.15
C LYS A 81 9.65 -20.64 -0.45
N GLN A 82 9.21 -21.75 0.16
CA GLN A 82 10.08 -22.67 0.89
C GLN A 82 10.55 -23.87 0.06
N GLY A 83 9.99 -24.07 -1.14
CA GLY A 83 10.36 -25.16 -2.05
C GLY A 83 11.24 -24.73 -3.24
N GLN A 84 11.82 -23.52 -3.19
CA GLN A 84 12.78 -22.99 -4.16
C GLN A 84 14.10 -22.65 -3.48
#